data_AF-A0ABD2XTM5-F1
#
_entry.id   AF-A0ABD2XTM5-F1
#
_cell.length_a   1.000
_cell.length_b   1.000
_cell.length_c   1.000
_cell.angle_alpha   90.00
_cell.angle_beta   90.00
_cell.angle_gamma   90.00
#
_symmetry.space_group_name_H-M   'P 1'
#
loop_
_entity.id
_entity.type
_entity.pdbx_description
1 polymer ?
#
loop_
_entity_poly.entity_id
_entity_poly.type
_entity_poly.pdbx_seq_one_letter_code
_entity_poly.pdbx_strand_id
1 'polypeptide(L)'
;MDPPSSWDSLRKQARKIEAQLDEQMHLYRRLVSTKIDSDSDLESGIDQLLKHLQQVNMQMQAWVSSGGSEIFSHTLTRHQEILQDLTQEFNRLRSSHRAKKEHASLLDDFREFDRTRLDLEDGGGSYDQALLKERASVSRSAGQMDSVISQAQETLKTLMFQRSTFGGISTKLSNVGSRLPTVNQILSSIKKKKSMDTIILSLVAAVCTFLIFMYWLTK
;
A
#
# COMPACT_ATOMS: atom_id res chain seq x y z
N MET A 1 14.66 -12.26 26.05
CA MET A 1 13.76 -12.80 25.02
C MET A 1 12.44 -12.07 25.21
N ASP A 2 12.25 -10.98 24.47
CA ASP A 2 11.02 -10.19 24.57
C ASP A 2 9.83 -11.06 24.13
N PRO A 3 8.68 -10.99 24.82
CA PRO A 3 7.52 -11.76 24.45
C PRO A 3 7.13 -11.43 23.00
N PRO A 4 6.76 -12.42 22.17
CA PRO A 4 6.31 -12.16 20.82
C PRO A 4 5.19 -11.14 20.87
N SER A 5 5.37 -10.01 20.17
CA SER A 5 4.38 -8.94 20.07
C SER A 5 3.02 -9.57 19.76
N SER A 6 2.06 -9.41 20.68
CA SER A 6 0.73 -10.02 20.55
C SER A 6 0.07 -9.52 19.27
N TRP A 7 -0.63 -10.38 18.54
CA TRP A 7 -1.39 -10.02 17.34
C TRP A 7 -2.23 -8.76 17.52
N ASP A 8 -2.89 -8.61 18.67
CA ASP A 8 -3.71 -7.43 18.97
C ASP A 8 -2.89 -6.14 19.10
N SER A 9 -1.64 -6.24 19.55
CA SER A 9 -0.72 -5.09 19.64
C SER A 9 -0.31 -4.61 18.25
N LEU A 10 0.06 -5.53 17.35
CA LEU A 10 0.37 -5.22 15.96
C LEU A 10 -0.86 -4.62 15.25
N ARG A 11 -2.05 -5.19 15.48
CA ARG A 11 -3.29 -4.70 14.85
C ARG A 11 -3.68 -3.31 15.34
N LYS A 12 -3.48 -3.00 16.62
CA LYS A 12 -3.68 -1.64 17.15
C LYS A 12 -2.65 -0.67 16.57
N GLN A 13 -1.40 -1.10 16.43
CA GLN A 13 -0.33 -0.29 15.84
C GLN A 13 -0.60 0.03 14.37
N ALA A 14 -0.98 -0.96 13.55
CA ALA A 14 -1.34 -0.74 12.15
C ALA A 14 -2.47 0.28 12.01
N ARG A 15 -3.57 0.12 12.76
CA ARG A 15 -4.69 1.08 12.75
C ARG A 15 -4.29 2.49 13.17
N LYS A 16 -3.38 2.62 14.13
CA LYS A 16 -2.86 3.93 14.55
C LYS A 16 -2.04 4.58 13.43
N ILE A 17 -1.16 3.82 12.78
CA ILE A 17 -0.33 4.32 11.68
C ILE A 17 -1.21 4.67 10.47
N GLU A 18 -2.20 3.85 10.14
CA GLU A 18 -3.19 4.13 9.08
C GLU A 18 -3.91 5.46 9.33
N ALA A 19 -4.44 5.69 10.54
CA ALA A 19 -5.11 6.94 10.88
C ALA A 19 -4.18 8.16 10.79
N GLN A 20 -2.93 8.02 11.25
CA GLN A 20 -1.93 9.07 11.11
C GLN A 20 -1.58 9.34 9.64
N LEU A 21 -1.50 8.29 8.82
CA LEU A 21 -1.20 8.40 7.41
C LEU A 21 -2.31 9.11 6.66
N ASP A 22 -3.57 8.80 6.96
CA ASP A 22 -4.75 9.49 6.40
C ASP A 22 -4.73 10.99 6.71
N GLU A 23 -4.47 11.34 7.98
CA GLU A 23 -4.39 12.75 8.40
C GLU A 23 -3.27 13.50 7.66
N GLN A 24 -2.07 12.93 7.59
CA GLN A 24 -0.94 13.53 6.87
C GLN A 24 -1.21 13.62 5.37
N MET A 25 -1.88 12.63 4.77
CA MET A 25 -2.30 12.65 3.36
C MET A 25 -3.29 13.77 3.07
N HIS A 26 -4.22 14.03 3.98
CA HIS A 26 -5.17 15.13 3.88
C HIS A 26 -4.46 16.49 3.95
N LEU A 27 -3.51 16.66 4.88
CA LEU A 27 -2.68 17.87 4.99
C LEU A 27 -1.85 18.08 3.71
N TYR A 28 -1.22 17.03 3.20
CA TYR A 28 -0.43 17.08 1.98
C TYR A 28 -1.29 17.46 0.77
N ARG A 29 -2.50 16.90 0.64
CA ARG A 29 -3.44 17.28 -0.43
C ARG A 29 -3.83 18.76 -0.37
N ARG A 30 -4.05 19.28 0.83
CA ARG A 30 -4.36 20.71 1.03
C ARG A 30 -3.16 21.57 0.63
N LEU A 31 -1.94 21.19 1.01
CA LEU A 31 -0.71 21.89 0.67
C LEU A 31 -0.46 21.94 -0.85
N VAL A 32 -0.65 20.79 -1.51
CA VAL A 32 -0.60 20.64 -2.98
C VAL A 32 -1.64 21.52 -3.68
N SER A 33 -2.79 21.79 -3.05
CA SER A 33 -3.82 22.68 -3.57
C SER A 33 -3.46 24.16 -3.42
N THR A 34 -2.86 24.54 -2.29
CA THR A 34 -2.51 25.92 -1.97
C THR A 34 -1.29 26.47 -2.71
N LYS A 35 -0.65 25.68 -3.59
CA LYS A 35 0.58 26.04 -4.34
C LYS A 35 1.73 26.54 -3.44
N ILE A 36 1.76 26.10 -2.20
CA ILE A 36 2.88 26.34 -1.29
C ILE A 36 3.97 25.33 -1.66
N ASP A 37 5.23 25.73 -1.63
CA ASP A 37 6.34 24.79 -1.90
C ASP A 37 6.16 23.54 -1.04
N SER A 38 6.34 22.36 -1.64
CA SER A 38 6.19 21.08 -0.95
C SER A 38 6.98 21.14 0.34
N ASP A 39 6.31 20.98 1.47
CA ASP A 39 6.98 20.76 2.73
C ASP A 39 7.68 19.39 2.63
N SER A 40 8.97 19.40 2.29
CA SER A 40 9.78 18.19 2.10
C SER A 40 9.75 17.33 3.36
N ASP A 41 9.56 17.96 4.52
CA ASP A 41 9.43 17.29 5.80
C ASP A 41 8.13 16.47 5.86
N LEU A 42 7.03 17.01 5.32
CA LEU A 42 5.74 16.31 5.22
C LEU A 42 5.80 15.11 4.26
N GLU A 43 6.42 15.26 3.08
CA GLU A 43 6.63 14.13 2.16
C GLU A 43 7.45 13.02 2.83
N SER A 44 8.56 13.38 3.49
CA SER A 44 9.43 12.42 4.16
C SER A 44 8.74 11.73 5.35
N GLY A 45 7.87 12.44 6.08
CA GLY A 45 7.06 11.88 7.16
C GLY A 45 6.06 10.84 6.68
N ILE A 46 5.39 11.11 5.55
CA ILE A 46 4.46 10.15 4.91
C ILE A 46 5.22 8.89 4.44
N ASP A 47 6.38 9.06 3.81
CA ASP A 47 7.25 7.95 3.39
C ASP A 47 7.72 7.08 4.58
N GLN A 48 8.05 7.71 5.71
CA GLN A 48 8.42 7.01 6.94
C GLN A 48 7.25 6.22 7.54
N LEU A 49 6.05 6.81 7.59
CA LEU A 49 4.84 6.16 8.07
C LEU A 49 4.44 4.96 7.18
N LEU A 50 4.54 5.10 5.85
CA LEU A 50 4.33 3.99 4.91
C LEU A 50 5.28 2.83 5.15
N LYS A 51 6.58 3.11 5.32
CA LYS A 51 7.60 2.09 5.64
C LYS A 51 7.31 1.41 6.98
N HIS A 52 6.86 2.17 7.98
CA HIS A 52 6.51 1.63 9.28
C HIS A 52 5.27 0.73 9.20
N LEU A 53 4.23 1.12 8.47
CA LEU A 53 3.05 0.27 8.23
C LEU A 53 3.42 -1.01 7.49
N GLN A 54 4.30 -0.92 6.48
CA GLN A 54 4.83 -2.09 5.79
C GLN A 54 5.57 -3.04 6.74
N GLN A 55 6.39 -2.52 7.64
CA GLN A 55 7.10 -3.32 8.65
C GLN A 55 6.12 -4.05 9.59
N VAL A 56 5.09 -3.36 10.06
CA VAL A 56 4.05 -3.95 10.91
C VAL A 56 3.28 -5.04 10.16
N ASN A 57 2.94 -4.81 8.88
CA ASN A 57 2.30 -5.82 8.03
C ASN A 57 3.18 -7.06 7.82
N MET A 58 4.51 -6.90 7.68
CA MET A 58 5.44 -8.03 7.62
C MET A 58 5.48 -8.82 8.92
N GLN A 59 5.45 -8.14 10.08
CA GLN A 59 5.39 -8.79 11.39
C GLN A 59 4.08 -9.57 11.58
N MET A 60 2.95 -9.00 11.15
CA MET A 60 1.66 -9.69 11.14
C MET A 60 1.69 -10.91 10.21
N GLN A 61 2.30 -10.80 9.02
CA GLN A 61 2.46 -11.91 8.09
C GLN A 61 3.28 -13.06 8.69
N ALA A 62 4.37 -12.74 9.39
CA ALA A 62 5.17 -13.74 10.10
C ALA A 62 4.34 -14.44 11.19
N TRP A 63 3.50 -13.68 11.91
CA TRP A 63 2.61 -14.21 12.93
C TRP A 63 1.55 -15.16 12.36
N VAL A 64 0.86 -14.77 11.27
CA VAL A 64 -0.12 -15.63 10.59
C VAL A 64 0.54 -16.91 10.08
N SER A 65 1.74 -16.80 9.47
CA SER A 65 2.48 -17.93 8.93
C SER A 65 2.99 -18.90 10.00
N SER A 66 3.11 -18.47 11.26
CA SER A 66 3.56 -19.28 12.40
C SER A 66 2.47 -20.17 13.03
N GLY A 67 1.25 -20.15 12.49
CA GLY A 67 0.12 -20.97 12.98
C GLY A 67 -1.10 -20.16 13.40
N GLY A 68 -1.26 -18.94 12.88
CA GLY A 68 -2.43 -18.09 13.13
C GLY A 68 -3.72 -18.67 12.53
N SER A 69 -4.85 -18.40 13.19
CA SER A 69 -6.20 -18.72 12.68
C SER A 69 -6.48 -18.03 11.35
N GLU A 70 -7.34 -18.63 10.52
CA GLU A 70 -7.79 -18.13 9.21
C GLU A 70 -8.38 -16.70 9.28
N ILE A 71 -8.97 -16.32 10.41
CA ILE A 71 -9.50 -14.97 10.69
C ILE A 71 -8.38 -13.90 10.67
N PHE A 72 -7.18 -14.26 11.11
CA PHE A 72 -6.03 -13.35 11.11
C PHE A 72 -5.48 -13.16 9.69
N SER A 73 -5.60 -14.18 8.83
CA SER A 73 -5.24 -14.09 7.42
C SER A 73 -6.08 -13.04 6.69
N HIS A 74 -7.40 -13.08 6.81
CA HIS A 74 -8.27 -12.07 6.18
C HIS A 74 -8.02 -10.65 6.71
N THR A 75 -7.78 -10.52 8.02
CA THR A 75 -7.47 -9.22 8.62
C THR A 75 -6.15 -8.66 8.09
N LEU A 76 -5.14 -9.52 7.91
CA LEU A 76 -3.87 -9.14 7.32
C LEU A 76 -4.00 -8.73 5.85
N THR A 77 -4.75 -9.50 5.04
CA THR A 77 -5.02 -9.14 3.64
C THR A 77 -5.59 -7.74 3.53
N ARG A 78 -6.57 -7.41 4.39
CA ARG A 78 -7.14 -6.05 4.44
C ARG A 78 -6.08 -4.98 4.77
N HIS A 79 -5.22 -5.21 5.75
CA HIS A 79 -4.15 -4.25 6.07
C HIS A 79 -3.11 -4.10 4.95
N GLN A 80 -2.90 -5.14 4.14
CA GLN A 80 -2.05 -5.07 2.95
C GLN A 80 -2.70 -4.28 1.82
N GLU A 81 -4.01 -4.46 1.59
CA GLU A 81 -4.79 -3.67 0.62
C GLU A 81 -4.79 -2.19 0.99
N ILE A 82 -5.03 -1.85 2.27
CA ILE A 82 -5.00 -0.46 2.76
C ILE A 82 -3.62 0.17 2.52
N LEU A 83 -2.53 -0.54 2.85
CA LEU A 83 -1.16 -0.06 2.59
C LEU A 83 -0.93 0.21 1.10
N GLN A 84 -1.39 -0.68 0.23
CA GLN A 84 -1.26 -0.54 -1.22
C GLN A 84 -2.02 0.69 -1.73
N ASP A 85 -3.27 0.85 -1.32
CA ASP A 85 -4.11 1.99 -1.70
C ASP A 85 -3.50 3.32 -1.26
N LEU A 86 -3.03 3.40 -0.01
CA LEU A 86 -2.39 4.61 0.54
C LEU A 86 -1.08 4.94 -0.17
N THR A 87 -0.29 3.92 -0.52
CA THR A 87 0.96 4.10 -1.29
C THR A 87 0.66 4.60 -2.70
N GLN A 88 -0.34 4.02 -3.37
CA GLN A 88 -0.72 4.43 -4.71
C GLN A 88 -1.27 5.85 -4.72
N GLU A 89 -2.09 6.19 -3.73
CA GLU A 89 -2.61 7.54 -3.58
C GLU A 89 -1.49 8.56 -3.34
N PHE A 90 -0.55 8.28 -2.45
CA PHE A 90 0.59 9.17 -2.20
C PHE A 90 1.39 9.45 -3.46
N ASN A 91 1.75 8.40 -4.21
CA ASN A 91 2.50 8.53 -5.46
C ASN A 91 1.74 9.35 -6.51
N ARG A 92 0.43 9.15 -6.62
CA ARG A 92 -0.44 9.95 -7.50
C ARG A 92 -0.47 11.42 -7.09
N LEU A 93 -0.53 11.70 -5.79
CA LEU A 93 -0.57 13.06 -5.28
C LEU A 93 0.78 13.76 -5.50
N ARG A 94 1.88 13.05 -5.29
CA ARG A 94 3.25 13.52 -5.53
C ARG A 94 3.51 13.82 -7.01
N SER A 95 3.07 12.95 -7.92
CA SER A 95 3.21 13.20 -9.36
C SER A 95 2.36 14.39 -9.82
N SER A 96 1.13 14.51 -9.31
CA SER A 96 0.27 15.67 -9.57
C SER A 96 0.89 16.97 -9.06
N HIS A 97 1.48 16.95 -7.87
CA HIS A 97 2.17 18.11 -7.31
C HIS A 97 3.38 18.51 -8.16
N ARG A 98 4.23 17.54 -8.52
CA ARG A 98 5.39 17.79 -9.38
C ARG A 98 4.99 18.42 -10.72
N ALA A 99 3.98 17.85 -11.39
CA ALA A 99 3.49 18.40 -12.66
C ALA A 99 2.99 19.86 -12.51
N LYS A 100 2.30 20.17 -11.41
CA LYS A 100 1.87 21.55 -11.12
C LYS A 100 3.04 22.49 -10.83
N LYS A 101 4.07 22.02 -10.12
CA LYS A 101 5.28 22.80 -9.81
C LYS A 101 6.08 23.08 -11.08
N GLU A 102 6.28 22.08 -11.93
CA GLU A 102 6.94 22.23 -13.23
C GLU A 102 6.19 23.23 -14.12
N HIS A 103 4.86 23.11 -14.21
CA HIS A 103 4.04 24.06 -14.96
C HIS A 103 4.11 25.49 -14.40
N ALA A 104 4.15 25.65 -13.07
CA ALA A 104 4.32 26.95 -12.45
C ALA A 104 5.70 27.56 -12.73
N SER A 105 6.77 26.75 -12.67
CA SER A 105 8.14 27.17 -13.00
C SER A 105 8.25 27.63 -14.46
N LEU A 106 7.67 26.87 -15.40
CA LEU A 106 7.69 27.23 -16.83
C LEU A 106 6.94 28.55 -17.10
N LEU A 107 5.83 28.80 -16.41
CA LEU A 107 5.11 30.06 -16.51
C LEU A 107 5.90 31.23 -15.92
N ASP A 108 6.65 31.01 -14.84
CA ASP A 108 7.48 32.06 -14.24
C ASP A 108 8.66 32.43 -15.15
N ASP A 109 9.35 31.44 -15.72
CA ASP A 109 10.39 31.64 -16.73
C ASP A 109 9.85 32.41 -17.94
N PHE A 110 8.62 32.09 -18.40
CA PHE A 110 8.00 32.81 -19.50
C PHE A 110 7.68 34.27 -19.14
N ARG A 111 7.20 34.52 -17.92
CA ARG A 111 6.91 35.88 -17.43
C ARG A 111 8.18 36.70 -17.23
N GLU A 112 9.27 36.08 -16.79
CA GLU A 112 10.57 36.73 -16.66
C GLU A 112 11.17 37.04 -18.03
N PHE A 113 11.07 36.11 -18.99
CA PHE A 113 11.46 36.34 -20.38
C PHE A 113 10.66 37.49 -21.02
N ASP A 114 9.35 37.57 -20.76
CA ASP A 114 8.52 38.65 -21.32
C ASP A 114 8.82 40.00 -20.66
N ARG A 115 9.10 40.04 -19.35
CA ARG A 115 9.54 41.26 -18.65
C ARG A 115 10.90 41.75 -19.14
N THR A 116 11.89 40.88 -19.22
CA THR A 116 13.23 41.24 -19.71
C THR A 116 13.16 41.71 -21.16
N ARG A 117 12.29 41.13 -21.99
CA ARG A 117 12.08 41.61 -23.36
C ARG A 117 11.38 42.96 -23.40
N LEU A 118 10.34 43.19 -22.59
CA LEU A 118 9.70 44.51 -22.48
C LEU A 118 10.68 45.61 -22.04
N ASP A 119 11.60 45.30 -21.11
CA ASP A 119 12.69 46.22 -20.71
C ASP A 119 13.69 46.49 -21.86
N LEU A 120 13.88 45.54 -22.78
CA LEU A 120 14.70 45.73 -23.99
C LEU A 120 13.94 46.38 -25.17
N GLU A 121 12.60 46.36 -25.16
CA GLU A 121 11.73 46.74 -26.29
C GLU A 121 11.13 48.15 -26.15
N ASP A 122 11.54 48.94 -25.14
CA ASP A 122 11.36 50.40 -25.09
C ASP A 122 11.97 51.12 -26.34
N GLY A 123 12.68 50.38 -27.21
CA GLY A 123 13.12 50.78 -28.54
C GLY A 123 12.40 50.09 -29.71
N GLY A 124 11.09 50.31 -29.86
CA GLY A 124 10.35 50.29 -31.15
C GLY A 124 10.41 49.04 -32.07
N GLY A 125 9.42 48.15 -31.96
CA GLY A 125 9.23 47.02 -32.90
C GLY A 125 7.81 46.45 -32.90
N SER A 126 6.84 47.23 -33.38
CA SER A 126 5.39 46.99 -33.24
C SER A 126 4.84 45.86 -34.14
N TYR A 127 4.10 44.93 -33.52
CA TYR A 127 3.10 44.01 -34.09
C TYR A 127 3.56 42.79 -34.91
N ASP A 128 4.31 42.94 -36.00
CA ASP A 128 4.67 41.78 -36.85
C ASP A 128 5.59 40.78 -36.15
N GLN A 129 6.46 41.28 -35.27
CA GLN A 129 7.32 40.42 -34.45
C GLN A 129 6.52 39.68 -33.36
N ALA A 130 5.43 40.27 -32.86
CA ALA A 130 4.54 39.63 -31.90
C ALA A 130 3.78 38.46 -32.56
N LEU A 131 3.31 38.63 -33.80
CA LEU A 131 2.64 37.56 -34.55
C LEU A 131 3.58 36.41 -34.94
N LEU A 132 4.81 36.72 -35.34
CA LEU A 132 5.83 35.70 -35.61
C LEU A 132 6.23 34.94 -34.33
N LYS A 133 6.31 35.64 -33.18
CA LYS A 133 6.55 35.04 -31.86
C LYS A 133 5.39 34.12 -31.46
N GLU A 134 4.14 34.53 -31.66
CA GLU A 134 2.97 33.70 -31.37
C GLU A 134 2.98 32.42 -32.20
N ARG A 135 3.27 32.52 -33.51
CA ARG A 135 3.40 31.35 -34.39
C ARG A 135 4.50 30.39 -33.94
N ALA A 136 5.64 30.93 -33.51
CA ALA A 136 6.75 30.13 -33.00
C ALA A 136 6.40 29.44 -31.66
N SER A 137 5.68 30.12 -30.76
CA SER A 137 5.21 29.53 -29.52
C SER A 137 4.18 28.42 -29.76
N VAL A 138 3.22 28.63 -30.67
CA VAL A 138 2.19 27.63 -31.01
C VAL A 138 2.83 26.37 -31.61
N SER A 139 3.82 26.54 -32.50
CA SER A 139 4.56 25.42 -33.08
C SER A 139 5.34 24.63 -32.02
N ARG A 140 5.96 25.31 -31.06
CA ARG A 140 6.62 24.65 -29.92
C ARG A 140 5.64 23.92 -29.01
N SER A 141 4.49 24.53 -28.70
CA SER A 141 3.45 23.90 -27.87
C SER A 141 2.88 22.64 -28.54
N ALA A 142 2.71 22.65 -29.86
CA ALA A 142 2.29 21.48 -30.63
C ALA A 142 3.31 20.33 -30.52
N GLY A 143 4.61 20.61 -30.62
CA GLY A 143 5.66 19.59 -30.46
C GLY A 143 5.77 19.03 -29.04
N GLN A 144 5.52 19.86 -28.01
CA GLN A 144 5.49 19.40 -26.61
C GLN A 144 4.29 18.50 -26.31
N MET A 145 3.12 18.77 -26.90
CA MET A 145 1.95 17.89 -26.76
C MET A 145 2.22 16.48 -27.29
N ASP A 146 2.94 16.33 -28.40
CA ASP A 146 3.33 15.03 -28.93
C ASP A 146 4.29 14.27 -27.98
N SER A 147 5.20 14.98 -27.30
CA SER A 147 6.08 14.38 -26.31
C SER A 147 5.32 13.91 -25.07
N VAL A 148 4.34 14.70 -24.60
CA VAL A 148 3.45 14.32 -23.49
C VAL A 148 2.57 13.12 -23.85
N ILE A 149 2.08 13.03 -25.09
CA ILE A 149 1.34 11.87 -25.60
C ILE A 149 2.24 10.62 -25.63
N SER A 150 3.47 10.75 -26.11
CA SER A 150 4.44 9.65 -26.13
C SER A 150 4.77 9.17 -24.71
N GLN A 151 5.01 10.11 -23.79
CA GLN A 151 5.32 9.79 -22.39
C GLN A 151 4.12 9.17 -21.66
N ALA A 152 2.90 9.62 -21.94
CA ALA A 152 1.68 8.99 -21.42
C ALA A 152 1.51 7.55 -21.93
N GLN A 153 1.84 7.28 -23.20
CA GLN A 153 1.82 5.93 -23.78
C GLN A 153 2.88 5.02 -23.15
N GLU A 154 4.09 5.51 -22.86
CA GLU A 154 5.12 4.75 -22.13
C GLU A 154 4.71 4.46 -20.68
N THR A 155 4.04 5.40 -20.03
CA THR A 155 3.54 5.23 -18.66
C THR A 155 2.41 4.18 -18.62
N LEU A 156 1.52 4.19 -19.62
CA LEU A 156 0.48 3.16 -19.78
C LEU A 156 1.09 1.78 -20.02
N LYS A 157 2.13 1.68 -20.88
CA LYS A 157 2.86 0.42 -21.12
C LYS A 157 3.52 -0.10 -19.84
N THR A 158 4.12 0.79 -19.04
CA THR A 158 4.75 0.44 -17.76
C THR A 158 3.73 -0.04 -16.73
N LEU A 159 2.56 0.62 -16.65
CA LEU A 159 1.46 0.20 -15.78
C LEU A 159 0.84 -1.14 -16.21
N MET A 160 0.72 -1.38 -17.53
CA MET A 160 0.29 -2.69 -18.04
C MET A 160 1.32 -3.78 -17.76
N PHE A 161 2.62 -3.47 -17.84
CA PHE A 161 3.69 -4.41 -17.50
C PHE A 161 3.72 -4.71 -15.98
N GLN A 162 3.49 -3.71 -15.12
CA GLN A 162 3.31 -3.91 -13.68
C GLN A 162 2.07 -4.77 -13.36
N ARG A 163 0.95 -4.59 -14.08
CA ARG A 163 -0.25 -5.44 -13.96
C ARG A 163 0.01 -6.89 -14.39
N SER A 164 0.78 -7.09 -15.47
CA SER A 164 1.20 -8.42 -15.93
C SER A 164 2.15 -9.10 -14.92
N THR A 165 3.08 -8.33 -14.34
CA THR A 165 4.00 -8.81 -13.30
C THR A 165 3.26 -9.21 -12.02
N PHE A 166 2.22 -8.46 -11.61
CA PHE A 166 1.34 -8.85 -10.50
C PHE A 166 0.49 -10.10 -10.79
N GLY A 167 0.07 -10.30 -12.05
CA GLY A 167 -0.59 -11.54 -12.49
C GLY A 167 0.27 -12.79 -12.29
N GLY A 168 1.59 -12.67 -12.48
CA GLY A 168 2.56 -13.74 -12.24
C GLY A 168 2.75 -14.12 -10.76
N ILE A 169 2.47 -13.19 -9.84
CA ILE A 169 2.54 -13.44 -8.38
C ILE A 169 1.34 -14.28 -7.94
N SER A 170 0.15 -14.04 -8.51
CA SER A 170 -1.05 -14.87 -8.29
C SER A 170 -0.89 -16.32 -8.76
N THR A 171 -0.21 -16.54 -9.90
CA THR A 171 0.07 -17.89 -10.40
C THR A 171 1.10 -18.64 -9.54
N LYS A 172 2.09 -17.95 -8.98
CA LYS A 172 3.02 -18.54 -7.99
C LYS A 172 2.33 -18.84 -6.66
N LEU A 173 1.36 -18.02 -6.21
CA LEU A 173 0.55 -18.26 -5.01
C LEU A 173 -0.44 -19.43 -5.21
N SER A 174 -1.03 -19.57 -6.39
CA SER A 174 -1.87 -20.73 -6.75
C SER A 174 -1.07 -22.05 -6.79
N ASN A 175 0.20 -22.01 -7.20
CA ASN A 175 1.08 -23.19 -7.14
C ASN A 175 1.57 -23.52 -5.72
N VAL A 176 1.48 -22.60 -4.76
CA VAL A 176 1.65 -22.92 -3.33
C VAL A 176 0.35 -23.54 -2.77
N GLY A 177 -0.81 -23.20 -3.34
CA GLY A 177 -2.09 -23.85 -3.06
C GLY A 177 -2.16 -25.34 -3.44
N SER A 178 -1.44 -25.78 -4.48
CA SER A 178 -1.41 -27.20 -4.88
C SER A 178 -0.50 -28.07 -4.00
N ARG A 179 0.25 -27.49 -3.05
CA ARG A 179 0.98 -28.23 -2.00
C ARG A 179 0.25 -28.30 -0.65
N LEU A 180 -0.95 -27.72 -0.54
CA LEU A 180 -1.83 -27.84 0.62
C LEU A 180 -2.51 -29.21 0.85
N PRO A 181 -2.46 -30.24 -0.03
CA PRO A 181 -2.96 -31.57 0.33
C PRO A 181 -2.11 -32.28 1.41
N THR A 182 -0.83 -31.93 1.55
CA THR A 182 0.07 -32.65 2.47
C THR A 182 0.01 -32.14 3.91
N VAL A 183 -0.26 -30.85 4.11
CA VAL A 183 -0.33 -30.24 5.46
C VAL A 183 -1.56 -30.72 6.24
N ASN A 184 -2.67 -31.02 5.54
CA ASN A 184 -3.89 -31.51 6.16
C ASN A 184 -3.76 -32.96 6.70
N GLN A 185 -2.89 -33.79 6.10
CA GLN A 185 -2.59 -35.12 6.64
C GLN A 185 -1.74 -35.07 7.92
N ILE A 186 -0.81 -34.12 8.01
CA ILE A 186 0.06 -33.97 9.19
C ILE A 186 -0.74 -33.38 10.37
N LEU A 187 -1.64 -32.42 10.10
CA LEU A 187 -2.53 -31.83 11.11
C LEU A 187 -3.60 -32.83 11.62
N SER A 188 -4.13 -33.68 10.72
CA SER A 188 -5.03 -34.79 11.09
C SER A 188 -4.34 -35.83 11.99
N SER A 189 -3.08 -36.16 11.68
CA SER A 189 -2.29 -37.12 12.45
C SER A 189 -1.94 -36.62 13.85
N ILE A 190 -1.74 -35.31 14.02
CA ILE A 190 -1.48 -34.68 15.32
C ILE A 190 -2.74 -34.60 16.20
N LYS A 191 -3.92 -34.31 15.63
CA LYS A 191 -5.17 -34.30 16.42
C LYS A 191 -5.59 -35.69 16.90
N LYS A 192 -5.27 -36.77 16.16
CA LYS A 192 -5.63 -38.14 16.55
C LYS A 192 -4.93 -38.66 17.80
N LYS A 193 -3.69 -38.23 18.09
CA LYS A 193 -2.96 -38.71 19.28
C LYS A 193 -3.49 -38.11 20.58
N LYS A 194 -3.92 -36.83 20.56
CA LYS A 194 -4.49 -36.15 21.74
C LYS A 194 -5.93 -36.58 22.06
N SER A 195 -6.71 -37.00 21.06
CA SER A 195 -8.09 -37.50 21.27
C SER A 195 -8.15 -38.89 21.90
N MET A 196 -7.17 -39.77 21.62
CA MET A 196 -7.13 -41.13 22.17
C MET A 196 -6.96 -41.12 23.70
N ASP A 197 -6.05 -40.31 24.23
CA ASP A 197 -5.81 -40.21 25.68
C ASP A 197 -7.05 -39.70 26.42
N THR A 198 -7.83 -38.78 25.81
CA THR A 198 -9.06 -38.25 26.40
C THR A 198 -10.19 -39.29 26.43
N ILE A 199 -10.31 -40.11 25.39
CA ILE A 199 -11.31 -41.18 25.31
C ILE A 199 -11.04 -42.25 26.38
N ILE A 200 -9.77 -42.70 26.50
CA ILE A 200 -9.39 -43.71 27.49
C ILE A 200 -9.64 -43.21 28.92
N LEU A 201 -9.27 -41.96 29.22
CA LEU A 201 -9.49 -41.37 30.54
C LEU A 201 -10.99 -41.30 30.89
N SER A 202 -11.83 -40.89 29.93
CA SER A 202 -13.29 -40.80 30.14
C SER A 202 -13.94 -42.17 30.36
N LEU A 203 -13.47 -43.22 29.66
CA LEU A 203 -13.97 -44.59 29.81
C LEU A 203 -13.64 -45.15 31.20
N VAL A 204 -12.40 -44.96 31.66
CA VAL A 204 -11.96 -45.41 32.99
C VAL A 204 -12.75 -44.72 34.10
N ALA A 205 -12.95 -43.39 33.98
CA ALA A 205 -13.76 -42.63 34.93
C ALA A 205 -15.21 -43.15 34.96
N ALA A 206 -15.84 -43.39 33.81
CA ALA A 206 -17.19 -43.91 33.72
C ALA A 206 -17.33 -45.30 34.38
N VAL A 207 -16.41 -46.23 34.10
CA VAL A 207 -16.41 -47.58 34.71
C VAL A 207 -16.24 -47.50 36.23
N CYS A 208 -15.34 -46.65 36.72
CA CYS A 208 -15.17 -46.45 38.17
C CYS A 208 -16.46 -45.92 38.82
N THR A 209 -17.10 -44.92 38.22
CA THR A 209 -18.36 -44.38 38.76
C THR A 209 -19.50 -45.40 38.72
N PHE A 210 -19.56 -46.23 37.69
CA PHE A 210 -20.58 -47.27 37.57
C PHE A 210 -20.43 -48.38 38.61
N LEU A 211 -19.20 -48.83 38.87
CA LEU A 211 -18.92 -49.83 39.91
C LEU A 211 -19.24 -49.30 41.31
N ILE A 212 -18.91 -48.03 41.60
CA ILE A 212 -19.25 -47.38 42.86
C ILE A 212 -20.78 -47.30 43.02
N PHE A 213 -21.49 -46.93 41.96
CA PHE A 213 -22.96 -46.85 41.96
C PHE A 213 -23.62 -48.22 42.18
N MET A 214 -23.15 -49.27 41.51
CA MET A 214 -23.62 -50.64 41.71
C MET A 214 -23.35 -51.14 43.12
N TYR A 215 -22.18 -50.85 43.70
CA TYR A 215 -21.86 -51.19 45.09
C TYR A 215 -22.83 -50.51 46.06
N TRP A 216 -23.17 -49.25 45.80
CA TRP A 216 -24.11 -48.49 46.62
C TRP A 216 -25.56 -49.00 46.50
N LEU A 217 -25.97 -49.47 45.32
CA LEU A 217 -27.30 -50.07 45.11
C LEU A 217 -27.44 -51.49 45.67
N THR A 218 -26.34 -52.23 45.79
CA THR A 218 -26.34 -53.62 46.26
C THR A 218 -26.22 -53.73 47.79
N LYS A 219 -25.83 -52.65 48.45
CA LYS A 219 -25.70 -52.56 49.91
C LYS A 219 -26.94 -51.93 50.53
#